data_AF-A0A401UM38-F1
#
_entry.id   AF-A0A401UM38-F1
#
_cell.length_a   1.000
_cell.length_b   1.000
_cell.length_c   1.000
_cell.angle_alpha   90.00
_cell.angle_beta   90.00
_cell.angle_gamma   90.00
#
_symmetry.space_group_name_H-M   'P 1'
#
loop_
_entity.id
_entity.type
_entity.pdbx_description
1 polymer ?
#
loop_
_entity_poly.entity_id
_entity_poly.type
_entity_poly.pdbx_seq_one_letter_code
_entity_poly.pdbx_strand_id
1 'polypeptide(L)'
;MYPQNIDKFIEKLNKLENNIYVLEEEVTIANGVYEGELEHDNVSLPSISVYTGSKLTGNKIENFILSTPSKTPWKKEIKIFSNMDKVYITYQTQGDTVEAEDINKLQESVVNTQTEAISYKSNNNLEVGNLKVRATNLENNKSEKTYVDTELNKRYLKEQVFTREEVLQKIKDVIGVAPDALDTLQEIAKSLNNDADFAGTITKQLTTKVDKAVGKQLSTEDYSTLEKQKLAGIEQGANKYIHPVSHSADIIVDNENRRFVKDADKNNWNTVAEKSDKSHKHNLNDLSEKSYNSLSDKPTVLPASGGNSDTVGGKTFNWNGKEGQPPWLWGGNDSTNMYVYNPNNFNVNSAKNSDTVGGKYSSDFMPKGPITWNNLKGV
;
A
#
# COMPACT_ATOMS: atom_id res chain seq x y z
N MET A 1 -13.97 84.59 17.32
CA MET A 1 -14.82 84.14 16.20
C MET A 1 -15.97 85.10 16.12
N TYR A 2 -16.07 85.84 15.04
CA TYR A 2 -17.24 86.67 14.80
C TYR A 2 -18.34 85.77 14.21
N PRO A 3 -19.63 86.06 14.43
CA PRO A 3 -20.15 86.96 15.43
C PRO A 3 -20.14 86.33 16.85
N GLN A 4 -19.92 87.14 17.88
CA GLN A 4 -20.22 86.73 19.27
C GLN A 4 -21.74 86.75 19.54
N ASN A 5 -22.47 87.62 18.83
CA ASN A 5 -23.93 87.72 18.80
C ASN A 5 -24.35 88.19 17.40
N ILE A 6 -25.54 87.79 16.95
CA ILE A 6 -26.07 88.22 15.64
C ILE A 6 -26.21 89.74 15.60
N ASP A 7 -25.64 90.38 14.58
CA ASP A 7 -25.82 91.81 14.33
C ASP A 7 -27.29 92.09 14.05
N LYS A 8 -27.85 93.09 14.75
CA LYS A 8 -29.24 93.51 14.61
C LYS A 8 -29.28 94.93 14.07
N PHE A 9 -30.11 95.14 13.06
CA PHE A 9 -30.38 96.43 12.47
C PHE A 9 -31.87 96.72 12.57
N ILE A 10 -32.21 97.95 12.94
CA ILE A 10 -33.58 98.46 12.86
C ILE A 10 -33.86 98.69 11.37
N GLU A 11 -35.02 98.23 10.90
CA GLU A 11 -35.44 98.43 9.52
C GLU A 11 -35.62 99.93 9.26
N LYS A 12 -34.99 100.47 8.21
CA LYS A 12 -35.15 101.87 7.84
C LYS A 12 -36.36 102.04 6.93
N LEU A 13 -37.25 102.97 7.27
CA LEU A 13 -38.42 103.31 6.49
C LEU A 13 -38.08 104.30 5.39
N ASN A 14 -38.56 104.04 4.17
CA ASN A 14 -38.39 104.97 3.07
C ASN A 14 -39.15 106.27 3.34
N LYS A 15 -38.52 107.41 3.06
CA LYS A 15 -39.21 108.70 3.05
C LYS A 15 -40.27 108.71 1.96
N LEU A 16 -41.54 108.81 2.34
CA LEU A 16 -42.64 108.89 1.39
C LEU A 16 -43.11 110.34 1.25
N GLU A 17 -43.14 110.85 0.02
CA GLU A 17 -43.86 112.09 -0.25
C GLU A 17 -45.36 111.84 -0.09
N ASN A 18 -46.00 112.64 0.76
CA ASN A 18 -47.45 112.63 1.03
C ASN A 18 -48.03 111.38 1.72
N ASN A 19 -47.20 110.46 2.22
CA ASN A 19 -47.65 109.35 3.05
C ASN A 19 -46.96 109.36 4.41
N ILE A 20 -47.62 108.77 5.40
CA ILE A 20 -47.14 108.65 6.77
C ILE A 20 -47.25 107.19 7.22
N TYR A 21 -46.25 106.72 7.95
CA TYR A 21 -46.32 105.46 8.66
C TYR A 21 -46.88 105.71 10.05
N VAL A 22 -47.69 104.77 10.55
CA VAL A 22 -48.14 104.75 11.94
C VAL A 22 -47.47 103.54 12.59
N LEU A 23 -46.69 103.79 13.62
CA LEU A 23 -45.84 102.77 14.25
C LEU A 23 -46.17 102.66 15.73
N GLU A 24 -45.82 101.51 16.29
CA GLU A 24 -45.86 101.23 17.71
C GLU A 24 -44.54 100.60 18.13
N GLU A 25 -43.84 101.23 19.06
CA GLU A 25 -42.63 100.71 19.69
C GLU A 25 -42.97 100.16 21.08
N GLU A 26 -42.58 98.91 21.35
CA GLU A 26 -42.60 98.36 22.69
C GLU A 26 -41.29 98.66 23.40
N VAL A 27 -41.35 99.43 24.49
CA VAL A 27 -40.17 99.73 25.30
C VAL A 27 -40.32 99.14 26.70
N THR A 28 -39.21 98.61 27.21
CA THR A 28 -39.15 98.08 28.57
C THR A 28 -38.62 99.16 29.51
N ILE A 29 -39.35 99.42 30.59
CA ILE A 29 -38.98 100.42 31.58
C ILE A 29 -38.14 99.75 32.67
N ALA A 30 -36.98 100.33 32.98
CA ALA A 30 -36.11 99.89 34.06
C ALA A 30 -36.10 100.96 35.16
N ASN A 31 -36.29 100.56 36.42
CA ASN A 31 -36.28 101.47 37.57
C ASN A 31 -37.26 102.67 37.46
N GLY A 32 -38.42 102.45 36.82
CA GLY A 32 -39.49 103.44 36.70
C GLY A 32 -39.27 104.53 35.64
N VAL A 33 -38.17 104.47 34.88
CA VAL A 33 -37.84 105.43 33.82
C VAL A 33 -37.36 104.71 32.57
N TYR A 34 -37.84 105.15 31.41
CA TYR A 34 -37.24 104.85 30.12
C TYR A 34 -36.72 106.14 29.51
N GLU A 35 -35.51 106.08 28.93
CA GLU A 35 -34.88 107.20 28.22
C GLU A 35 -34.12 106.62 27.03
N GLY A 36 -34.50 107.03 25.83
CA GLY A 36 -33.92 106.53 24.59
C GLY A 36 -34.38 107.31 23.36
N GLU A 37 -33.66 107.11 22.26
CA GLU A 37 -34.10 107.55 20.93
C GLU A 37 -35.27 106.69 20.46
N LEU A 38 -36.22 107.29 19.74
CA LEU A 38 -37.21 106.53 18.97
C LEU A 38 -36.49 105.76 17.87
N GLU A 39 -37.00 104.58 17.52
CA GLU A 39 -36.43 103.68 16.52
C GLU A 39 -36.41 104.31 15.11
N HIS A 40 -37.32 105.25 14.85
CA HIS A 40 -37.47 105.93 13.57
C HIS A 40 -37.35 107.46 13.67
N ASP A 41 -36.94 108.09 12.56
CA ASP A 41 -36.71 109.52 12.43
C ASP A 41 -37.96 110.26 11.92
N ASN A 42 -37.86 111.59 11.77
CA ASN A 42 -38.88 112.48 11.19
C ASN A 42 -40.28 112.30 11.81
N VAL A 43 -40.30 112.00 13.11
CA VAL A 43 -41.52 111.76 13.88
C VAL A 43 -42.31 113.05 14.07
N SER A 44 -43.61 112.99 13.81
CA SER A 44 -44.56 114.08 14.01
C SER A 44 -44.88 114.24 15.50
N LEU A 45 -44.35 115.30 16.13
CA LEU A 45 -44.54 115.59 17.55
C LEU A 45 -45.99 115.48 18.08
N PRO A 46 -47.02 116.07 17.42
CA PRO A 46 -48.39 115.98 17.93
C PRO A 46 -48.99 114.57 17.86
N SER A 47 -48.37 113.65 17.11
CA SER A 47 -48.85 112.27 16.96
C SER A 47 -48.34 111.32 18.04
N ILE A 48 -47.31 111.71 18.81
CA ILE A 48 -46.69 110.85 19.81
C ILE A 48 -47.66 110.65 20.97
N SER A 49 -47.95 109.39 21.29
CA SER A 49 -48.74 109.00 22.45
C SER A 49 -48.15 107.75 23.09
N VAL A 50 -48.22 107.67 24.41
CA VAL A 50 -47.67 106.54 25.17
C VAL A 50 -48.79 105.87 25.95
N TYR A 51 -48.86 104.55 25.84
CA TYR A 51 -49.89 103.73 26.47
C TYR A 51 -49.29 102.58 27.28
N THR A 52 -49.98 102.14 28.32
CA THR A 52 -49.59 100.96 29.11
C THR A 52 -49.95 99.63 28.43
N GLY A 53 -50.63 99.65 27.28
CA GLY A 53 -51.01 98.48 26.49
C GLY A 53 -50.86 98.72 24.99
N SER A 54 -50.63 97.63 24.25
CA SER A 54 -50.44 97.64 22.79
C SER A 54 -51.71 98.07 22.05
N LYS A 55 -51.57 98.61 20.84
CA LYS A 55 -52.62 99.09 19.94
C LYS A 55 -53.51 100.15 20.59
N LEU A 56 -52.89 101.13 21.25
CA LEU A 56 -53.58 102.25 21.91
C LEU A 56 -54.54 101.77 23.03
N THR A 57 -54.19 100.68 23.73
CA THR A 57 -55.00 100.14 24.83
C THR A 57 -54.40 100.49 26.20
N GLY A 58 -55.19 100.35 27.27
CA GLY A 58 -54.74 100.68 28.62
C GLY A 58 -54.77 102.18 28.92
N ASN A 59 -53.99 102.61 29.92
CA ASN A 59 -53.95 104.00 30.36
C ASN A 59 -52.95 104.79 29.51
N LYS A 60 -53.34 105.99 29.11
CA LYS A 60 -52.45 106.94 28.45
C LYS A 60 -51.53 107.60 29.48
N ILE A 61 -50.24 107.63 29.18
CA ILE A 61 -49.23 108.31 30.00
C ILE A 61 -49.06 109.73 29.44
N GLU A 62 -49.53 110.73 30.20
CA GLU A 62 -49.42 112.14 29.80
C GLU A 62 -48.09 112.78 30.20
N ASN A 63 -47.37 112.19 31.16
CA ASN A 63 -46.12 112.75 31.68
C ASN A 63 -44.89 112.08 31.04
N PHE A 64 -44.52 112.56 29.85
CA PHE A 64 -43.27 112.22 29.19
C PHE A 64 -42.60 113.48 28.65
N ILE A 65 -41.28 113.43 28.47
CA ILE A 65 -40.48 114.54 27.95
C ILE A 65 -39.97 114.15 26.58
N LEU A 66 -40.07 115.08 25.62
CA LEU A 66 -39.49 114.94 24.29
C LEU A 66 -38.29 115.88 24.16
N SER A 67 -37.20 115.37 23.60
CA SER A 67 -35.99 116.12 23.28
C SER A 67 -35.63 115.96 21.80
N THR A 68 -35.09 117.01 21.20
CA THR A 68 -34.57 116.98 19.82
C THR A 68 -33.08 117.28 19.86
N PRO A 69 -32.22 116.31 19.48
CA PRO A 69 -30.79 116.54 19.40
C PRO A 69 -30.45 117.66 18.40
N SER A 70 -29.49 118.52 18.73
CA SER A 70 -29.14 119.69 17.91
C SER A 70 -28.41 119.32 16.61
N LYS A 71 -27.71 118.19 16.58
CA LYS A 71 -26.93 117.71 15.42
C LYS A 71 -27.74 116.83 14.47
N THR A 72 -28.80 116.20 14.98
CA THR A 72 -29.65 115.25 14.26
C THR A 72 -31.13 115.62 14.48
N PRO A 73 -31.59 116.76 13.92
CA PRO A 73 -32.92 117.32 14.22
C PRO A 73 -34.09 116.41 13.80
N TRP A 74 -33.83 115.47 12.89
CA TRP A 74 -34.78 114.43 12.48
C TRP A 74 -34.99 113.34 13.53
N LYS A 75 -34.07 113.16 14.50
CA LYS A 75 -34.22 112.22 15.62
C LYS A 75 -35.06 112.82 16.75
N LYS A 76 -35.61 111.93 17.58
CA LYS A 76 -36.33 112.28 18.80
C LYS A 76 -35.92 111.36 19.93
N GLU A 77 -35.65 111.97 21.08
CA GLU A 77 -35.45 111.27 22.34
C GLU A 77 -36.70 111.42 23.18
N ILE A 78 -37.15 110.32 23.78
CA ILE A 78 -38.30 110.30 24.68
C ILE A 78 -37.88 109.80 26.05
N LYS A 79 -38.36 110.51 27.08
CA LYS A 79 -38.20 110.11 28.48
C LYS A 79 -39.55 109.88 29.12
N ILE A 80 -39.82 108.66 29.53
CA ILE A 80 -41.11 108.19 30.03
C ILE A 80 -40.98 107.82 31.50
N PHE A 81 -41.91 108.29 32.33
CA PHE A 81 -42.02 107.92 33.73
C PHE A 81 -43.24 107.04 33.92
N SER A 82 -43.04 105.79 34.34
CA SER A 82 -44.13 104.85 34.57
C SER A 82 -43.72 103.72 35.50
N ASN A 83 -44.69 103.21 36.27
CA ASN A 83 -44.51 102.08 37.18
C ASN A 83 -44.76 100.72 36.50
N MET A 84 -45.01 100.71 35.20
CA MET A 84 -45.23 99.50 34.40
C MET A 84 -43.92 99.03 33.78
N ASP A 85 -43.72 97.71 33.69
CA ASP A 85 -42.52 97.11 33.09
C ASP A 85 -42.44 97.34 31.57
N LYS A 86 -43.60 97.49 30.91
CA LYS A 86 -43.71 97.70 29.46
C LYS A 86 -44.65 98.85 29.16
N VAL A 87 -44.27 99.65 28.17
CA VAL A 87 -45.12 100.68 27.59
C VAL A 87 -44.98 100.69 26.07
N TYR A 88 -46.00 101.22 25.41
CA TYR A 88 -46.13 101.23 23.96
C TYR A 88 -46.19 102.67 23.49
N ILE A 89 -45.22 103.06 22.67
CA ILE A 89 -45.11 104.39 22.10
C ILE A 89 -45.68 104.33 20.69
N THR A 90 -46.75 105.06 20.43
CA THR A 90 -47.34 105.16 19.11
C THR A 90 -47.08 106.52 18.51
N TYR A 91 -46.67 106.58 17.25
CA TYR A 91 -46.42 107.83 16.57
C TYR A 91 -46.52 107.71 15.05
N GLN A 92 -46.50 108.86 14.38
CA GLN A 92 -46.47 108.98 12.93
C GLN A 92 -45.10 109.46 12.45
N THR A 93 -44.56 108.85 11.41
CA THR A 93 -43.31 109.27 10.74
C THR A 93 -43.49 109.34 9.23
N GLN A 94 -42.74 110.24 8.58
CA GLN A 94 -42.62 110.28 7.11
C GLN A 94 -41.58 109.31 6.57
N GLY A 95 -40.79 108.66 7.43
CA GLY A 95 -39.68 107.75 7.09
C GLY A 95 -38.34 108.22 7.67
N ASP A 96 -37.29 107.42 7.46
CA ASP A 96 -36.00 107.59 8.13
C ASP A 96 -34.97 108.37 7.30
N THR A 97 -34.04 109.04 7.99
CA THR A 97 -32.85 109.62 7.37
C THR A 97 -31.70 108.64 7.50
N VAL A 98 -31.10 108.25 6.37
CA VAL A 98 -29.89 107.41 6.39
C VAL A 98 -28.67 108.28 6.64
N GLU A 99 -27.95 108.00 7.73
CA GLU A 99 -26.72 108.70 8.10
C GLU A 99 -25.48 107.92 7.67
N ALA A 100 -24.33 108.61 7.59
CA ALA A 100 -23.05 107.94 7.34
C ALA A 100 -22.74 106.88 8.42
N GLU A 101 -23.19 107.10 9.66
CA GLU A 101 -23.04 106.13 10.74
C GLU A 101 -23.80 104.82 10.49
N ASP A 102 -25.04 104.89 9.97
CA ASP A 102 -25.82 103.70 9.62
C ASP A 102 -25.10 102.86 8.56
N ILE A 103 -24.56 103.52 7.53
CA ILE A 103 -23.81 102.87 6.46
C ILE A 103 -22.50 102.28 6.98
N ASN A 104 -21.78 103.00 7.85
CA ASN A 104 -20.53 102.50 8.42
C ASN A 104 -20.77 101.24 9.28
N LYS A 105 -21.84 101.21 10.08
CA LYS A 105 -22.24 100.02 10.86
C LYS A 105 -22.53 98.82 9.94
N LEU A 106 -23.26 99.05 8.85
CA LEU A 106 -23.52 98.02 7.85
C LEU A 106 -22.22 97.52 7.19
N GLN A 107 -21.34 98.45 6.79
CA GLN A 107 -20.05 98.12 6.17
C GLN A 107 -19.19 97.28 7.11
N GLU A 108 -19.10 97.63 8.38
CA GLU A 108 -18.36 96.88 9.39
C GLU A 108 -18.91 95.46 9.56
N SER A 109 -20.22 95.31 9.71
CA SER A 109 -20.90 94.02 9.80
C SER A 109 -20.64 93.11 8.59
N VAL A 110 -20.74 93.67 7.38
CA VAL A 110 -20.46 92.96 6.13
C VAL A 110 -18.99 92.54 6.05
N VAL A 111 -18.05 93.44 6.38
CA VAL A 111 -16.61 93.13 6.37
C VAL A 111 -16.27 92.06 7.39
N ASN A 112 -16.84 92.12 8.60
CA ASN A 112 -16.65 91.12 9.65
C ASN A 112 -17.18 89.75 9.21
N THR A 113 -18.39 89.71 8.65
CA THR A 113 -18.99 88.48 8.09
C THR A 113 -18.14 87.90 6.96
N GLN A 114 -17.64 88.74 6.06
CA GLN A 114 -16.78 88.33 4.94
C GLN A 114 -15.45 87.75 5.45
N THR A 115 -14.85 88.39 6.44
CA THR A 115 -13.57 87.97 7.05
C THR A 115 -13.72 86.62 7.74
N GLU A 116 -14.82 86.43 8.47
CA GLU A 116 -15.14 85.17 9.12
C GLU A 116 -15.39 84.06 8.08
N ALA A 117 -16.17 84.33 7.01
CA ALA A 117 -16.40 83.36 5.94
C ALA A 117 -15.11 82.92 5.24
N ILE A 118 -14.18 83.85 5.01
CA ILE A 118 -12.84 83.55 4.48
C ILE A 118 -12.05 82.67 5.45
N SER A 119 -12.12 82.96 6.75
CA SER A 119 -11.43 82.20 7.80
C SER A 119 -11.96 80.76 7.88
N TYR A 120 -13.30 80.58 7.89
CA TYR A 120 -13.93 79.26 7.81
C TYR A 120 -13.50 78.47 6.57
N LYS A 121 -13.50 79.12 5.40
CA LYS A 121 -13.08 78.47 4.15
C LYS A 121 -11.62 78.03 4.21
N SER A 122 -10.74 78.86 4.76
CA SER A 122 -9.32 78.54 4.92
C SER A 122 -9.13 77.32 5.84
N ASN A 123 -9.78 77.32 7.01
CA ASN A 123 -9.71 76.21 7.96
C ASN A 123 -10.24 74.91 7.36
N ASN A 124 -11.39 74.96 6.68
CA ASN A 124 -11.97 73.79 6.03
C ASN A 124 -11.08 73.27 4.88
N ASN A 125 -10.45 74.15 4.10
CA ASN A 125 -9.49 73.74 3.08
C ASN A 125 -8.27 73.02 3.68
N LEU A 126 -7.78 73.48 4.84
CA LEU A 126 -6.70 72.80 5.56
C LEU A 126 -7.14 71.41 6.04
N GLU A 127 -8.33 71.29 6.63
CA GLU A 127 -8.88 70.01 7.06
C GLU A 127 -9.06 69.03 5.89
N VAL A 128 -9.64 69.49 4.79
CA VAL A 128 -9.78 68.68 3.55
C VAL A 128 -8.41 68.24 3.02
N GLY A 129 -7.41 69.12 3.05
CA GLY A 129 -6.03 68.77 2.71
C GLY A 129 -5.46 67.65 3.58
N ASN A 130 -5.62 67.76 4.90
CA ASN A 130 -5.19 66.76 5.87
C ASN A 130 -5.91 65.42 5.67
N LEU A 131 -7.22 65.45 5.43
CA LEU A 131 -8.02 64.26 5.16
C LEU A 131 -7.56 63.57 3.87
N LYS A 132 -7.21 64.32 2.83
CA LYS A 132 -6.70 63.77 1.57
C LYS A 132 -5.36 63.04 1.78
N VAL A 133 -4.43 63.62 2.54
CA VAL A 133 -3.16 62.96 2.89
C VAL A 133 -3.41 61.67 3.67
N ARG A 134 -4.30 61.70 4.66
CA ARG A 134 -4.66 60.52 5.46
C ARG A 134 -5.28 59.42 4.59
N ALA A 135 -6.13 59.76 3.63
CA ALA A 135 -6.72 58.82 2.69
C ALA A 135 -5.65 58.14 1.83
N THR A 136 -4.73 58.91 1.24
CA THR A 136 -3.59 58.35 0.47
C THR A 136 -2.75 57.39 1.30
N ASN A 137 -2.41 57.76 2.54
CA ASN A 137 -1.63 56.88 3.43
C ASN A 137 -2.38 55.57 3.75
N LEU A 138 -3.70 55.63 3.95
CA LEU A 138 -4.50 54.44 4.20
C LEU A 138 -4.55 53.51 2.99
N GLU A 139 -4.67 54.06 1.79
CA GLU A 139 -4.62 53.29 0.53
C GLU A 139 -3.27 52.60 0.34
N ASN A 140 -2.17 53.30 0.61
CA ASN A 140 -0.83 52.72 0.58
C ASN A 140 -0.67 51.59 1.59
N ASN A 141 -1.03 51.82 2.86
CA ASN A 141 -0.94 50.81 3.92
C ASN A 141 -1.80 49.57 3.61
N LYS A 142 -2.99 49.75 3.02
CA LYS A 142 -3.84 48.64 2.58
C LYS A 142 -3.18 47.83 1.46
N SER A 143 -2.53 48.52 0.52
CA SER A 143 -1.79 47.89 -0.58
C SER A 143 -0.59 47.09 -0.05
N GLU A 144 0.18 47.67 0.87
CA GLU A 144 1.29 46.99 1.56
C GLU A 144 0.81 45.75 2.32
N LYS A 145 -0.28 45.85 3.09
CA LYS A 145 -0.86 44.70 3.77
C LYS A 145 -1.30 43.60 2.79
N THR A 146 -1.95 43.98 1.70
CA THR A 146 -2.39 43.03 0.66
C THR A 146 -1.19 42.31 0.03
N TYR A 147 -0.10 43.05 -0.22
CA TYR A 147 1.14 42.48 -0.70
C TYR A 147 1.74 41.48 0.31
N VAL A 148 1.83 41.86 1.59
CA VAL A 148 2.32 40.98 2.67
C VAL A 148 1.47 39.73 2.80
N ASP A 149 0.13 39.84 2.77
CA ASP A 149 -0.79 38.70 2.83
C ASP A 149 -0.59 37.77 1.61
N THR A 150 -0.38 38.34 0.43
CA THR A 150 -0.08 37.58 -0.79
C THR A 150 1.25 36.82 -0.68
N GLU A 151 2.31 37.46 -0.19
CA GLU A 151 3.61 36.82 0.02
C GLU A 151 3.59 35.78 1.15
N LEU A 152 2.79 35.99 2.21
CA LEU A 152 2.57 35.00 3.27
C LEU A 152 1.84 33.77 2.73
N ASN A 153 0.84 33.94 1.86
CA ASN A 153 0.11 32.83 1.23
C ASN A 153 0.99 31.98 0.30
N LYS A 154 2.13 32.51 -0.19
CA LYS A 154 3.11 31.72 -0.96
C LYS A 154 3.97 30.81 -0.08
N ARG A 155 4.00 31.03 1.24
CA ARG A 155 4.79 30.20 2.15
C ARG A 155 4.08 28.86 2.37
N TYR A 156 4.85 27.78 2.38
CA TYR A 156 4.33 26.48 2.76
C TYR A 156 3.84 26.51 4.23
N LEU A 157 2.59 26.11 4.44
CA LEU A 157 2.02 25.96 5.77
C LEU A 157 2.62 24.72 6.46
N LYS A 158 2.58 24.68 7.80
CA LYS A 158 3.14 23.57 8.60
C LYS A 158 2.56 22.20 8.21
N GLU A 159 1.36 22.16 7.66
CA GLU A 159 0.68 20.96 7.14
C GLU A 159 1.17 20.53 5.74
N GLN A 160 1.82 21.44 5.01
CA GLN A 160 2.36 21.21 3.66
C GLN A 160 3.86 20.87 3.66
N VAL A 161 4.53 20.99 4.80
CA VAL A 161 5.92 20.57 5.01
C VAL A 161 5.96 19.42 6.01
N PHE A 162 6.76 18.40 5.71
CA PHE A 162 6.93 17.28 6.63
C PHE A 162 7.54 17.75 7.96
N THR A 163 6.94 17.32 9.06
CA THR A 163 7.52 17.49 10.39
C THR A 163 8.85 16.73 10.50
N ARG A 164 9.68 17.10 11.48
CA ARG A 164 10.96 16.40 11.72
C ARG A 164 10.73 14.90 11.92
N GLU A 165 9.70 14.55 12.69
CA GLU A 165 9.31 13.18 12.98
C GLU A 165 8.85 12.45 11.72
N GLU A 166 8.03 13.07 10.86
CA GLU A 166 7.60 12.48 9.58
C GLU A 166 8.75 12.35 8.59
N VAL A 167 9.67 13.31 8.52
CA VAL A 167 10.89 13.19 7.69
C VAL A 167 11.73 12.03 8.20
N LEU A 168 11.95 11.93 9.51
CA LEU A 168 12.68 10.82 10.11
C LEU A 168 11.97 9.48 9.88
N GLN A 169 10.63 9.46 9.94
CA GLN A 169 9.85 8.27 9.66
C GLN A 169 9.94 7.91 8.18
N LYS A 170 9.81 8.86 7.26
CA LYS A 170 10.02 8.64 5.82
C LYS A 170 11.44 8.22 5.48
N ILE A 171 12.46 8.72 6.19
CA ILE A 171 13.84 8.25 6.06
C ILE A 171 13.93 6.81 6.56
N LYS A 172 13.33 6.49 7.71
CA LYS A 172 13.24 5.11 8.22
C LYS A 172 12.45 4.21 7.29
N ASP A 173 11.41 4.70 6.63
CA ASP A 173 10.61 3.98 5.66
C ASP A 173 11.43 3.81 4.36
N VAL A 174 12.19 4.78 3.89
CA VAL A 174 13.12 4.56 2.77
C VAL A 174 14.22 3.55 3.15
N ILE A 175 14.66 3.55 4.40
CA ILE A 175 15.65 2.58 4.94
C ILE A 175 15.01 1.20 5.18
N GLY A 176 13.73 1.12 5.57
CA GLY A 176 13.01 -0.08 5.99
C GLY A 176 12.07 -0.66 4.92
N VAL A 177 11.72 0.12 3.91
CA VAL A 177 11.02 -0.23 2.67
C VAL A 177 12.04 -0.28 1.52
N ALA A 178 13.35 -0.36 1.79
CA ALA A 178 14.33 -0.82 0.81
C ALA A 178 14.06 -2.32 0.57
N PRO A 179 13.21 -2.68 -0.41
CA PRO A 179 12.64 -4.01 -0.50
C PRO A 179 13.71 -4.90 -1.10
N ASP A 180 13.99 -6.01 -0.44
CA ASP A 180 14.80 -7.14 -0.88
C ASP A 180 16.29 -6.85 -1.16
N ALA A 181 16.69 -5.63 -1.54
CA ALA A 181 18.07 -5.29 -1.88
C ALA A 181 18.97 -5.06 -0.66
N LEU A 182 18.46 -4.45 0.42
CA LEU A 182 19.21 -4.32 1.67
C LEU A 182 19.10 -5.57 2.54
N ASP A 183 17.96 -6.28 2.46
CA ASP A 183 17.83 -7.63 3.01
C ASP A 183 18.83 -8.56 2.31
N THR A 184 18.90 -8.57 0.98
CA THR A 184 19.96 -9.32 0.26
C THR A 184 21.36 -8.82 0.58
N LEU A 185 21.65 -7.53 0.74
CA LEU A 185 22.99 -7.11 1.16
C LEU A 185 23.32 -7.54 2.59
N GLN A 186 22.33 -7.54 3.50
CA GLN A 186 22.50 -8.04 4.86
C GLN A 186 22.58 -9.58 4.91
N GLU A 187 21.81 -10.28 4.10
CA GLU A 187 21.85 -11.73 3.90
C GLU A 187 23.15 -12.14 3.24
N ILE A 188 23.63 -11.41 2.23
CA ILE A 188 24.94 -11.59 1.60
C ILE A 188 26.01 -11.36 2.67
N ALA A 189 25.97 -10.26 3.41
CA ALA A 189 26.93 -9.99 4.48
C ALA A 189 26.92 -11.09 5.57
N LYS A 190 25.74 -11.51 6.04
CA LYS A 190 25.57 -12.64 6.98
C LYS A 190 26.04 -13.98 6.38
N SER A 191 25.76 -14.24 5.10
CA SER A 191 26.16 -15.47 4.40
C SER A 191 27.67 -15.55 4.18
N LEU A 192 28.33 -14.40 4.03
CA LEU A 192 29.78 -14.23 4.05
C LEU A 192 30.34 -14.07 5.48
N ASN A 193 29.52 -14.33 6.52
CA ASN A 193 29.88 -14.25 7.94
C ASN A 193 30.46 -12.89 8.39
N ASN A 194 30.10 -11.80 7.71
CA ASN A 194 30.71 -10.47 7.87
C ASN A 194 32.25 -10.50 7.81
N ASP A 195 32.82 -11.41 7.03
CA ASP A 195 34.26 -11.57 6.94
C ASP A 195 34.86 -10.49 6.02
N ALA A 196 35.53 -9.51 6.63
CA ALA A 196 36.21 -8.43 5.92
C ALA A 196 37.30 -8.92 4.95
N ASP A 197 37.79 -10.14 5.13
CA ASP A 197 38.76 -10.80 4.26
C ASP A 197 38.25 -12.19 3.85
N PHE A 198 36.98 -12.28 3.41
CA PHE A 198 36.37 -13.53 2.96
C PHE A 198 37.26 -14.30 1.97
N ALA A 199 37.88 -13.59 1.02
CA ALA A 199 38.82 -14.16 0.08
C ALA A 199 40.04 -14.80 0.78
N GLY A 200 40.62 -14.13 1.78
CA GLY A 200 41.70 -14.67 2.59
C GLY A 200 41.28 -15.87 3.45
N THR A 201 40.09 -15.86 4.04
CA THR A 201 39.57 -16.98 4.84
C THR A 201 39.29 -18.22 4.01
N ILE A 202 38.63 -18.07 2.86
CA ILE A 202 38.42 -19.18 1.92
C ILE A 202 39.77 -19.71 1.41
N THR A 203 40.72 -18.82 1.09
CA THR A 203 42.08 -19.22 0.71
C THR A 203 42.74 -20.05 1.81
N LYS A 204 42.69 -19.61 3.08
CA LYS A 204 43.25 -20.36 4.22
C LYS A 204 42.60 -21.73 4.36
N GLN A 205 41.27 -21.83 4.27
CA GLN A 205 40.57 -23.12 4.35
C GLN A 205 40.96 -24.05 3.19
N LEU A 206 41.08 -23.53 1.96
CA LEU A 206 41.50 -24.32 0.82
C LEU A 206 42.95 -24.80 0.95
N THR A 207 43.83 -23.99 1.55
CA THR A 207 45.23 -24.36 1.81
C THR A 207 45.36 -25.54 2.80
N THR A 208 44.34 -25.78 3.64
CA THR A 208 44.31 -26.98 4.52
C THR A 208 43.86 -28.25 3.82
N LYS A 209 43.42 -28.16 2.56
CA LYS A 209 43.08 -29.35 1.77
C LYS A 209 44.37 -30.03 1.30
N VAL A 210 44.36 -31.35 1.34
CA VAL A 210 45.45 -32.18 0.82
C VAL A 210 45.29 -32.31 -0.69
N ASP A 211 46.39 -32.21 -1.44
CA ASP A 211 46.40 -32.38 -2.88
C ASP A 211 45.93 -33.78 -3.30
N LYS A 212 45.19 -33.83 -4.42
CA LYS A 212 44.74 -35.10 -5.01
C LYS A 212 45.91 -35.80 -5.71
N ALA A 213 46.38 -36.91 -5.13
CA ALA A 213 47.35 -37.80 -5.77
C ALA A 213 46.64 -38.87 -6.63
N VAL A 214 47.20 -39.16 -7.81
CA VAL A 214 46.69 -40.19 -8.73
C VAL A 214 46.63 -41.56 -8.04
N GLY A 215 45.46 -42.22 -8.09
CA GLY A 215 45.25 -43.55 -7.49
C GLY A 215 44.91 -43.58 -6.00
N LYS A 216 44.85 -42.42 -5.30
CA LYS A 216 44.41 -42.35 -3.89
C LYS A 216 43.03 -41.71 -3.76
N GLN A 217 42.22 -42.21 -2.83
CA GLN A 217 40.95 -41.58 -2.45
C GLN A 217 41.20 -40.46 -1.44
N LEU A 218 40.31 -39.47 -1.42
CA LEU A 218 40.37 -38.31 -0.53
C LEU A 218 39.66 -38.61 0.79
N SER A 219 40.14 -39.60 1.54
CA SER A 219 39.69 -39.87 2.92
C SER A 219 40.72 -39.33 3.92
N THR A 220 40.28 -39.08 5.15
CA THR A 220 41.10 -38.73 6.33
C THR A 220 41.98 -39.92 6.75
N GLU A 221 42.76 -40.46 5.83
CA GLU A 221 43.69 -41.56 6.05
C GLU A 221 44.98 -40.99 6.65
N ASP A 222 44.83 -40.44 7.85
CA ASP A 222 45.93 -39.92 8.66
C ASP A 222 46.71 -41.10 9.27
N TYR A 223 47.34 -41.93 8.43
CA TYR A 223 48.40 -42.79 8.92
C TYR A 223 49.51 -41.88 9.43
N SER A 224 49.81 -41.99 10.72
CA SER A 224 50.99 -41.37 11.30
C SER A 224 52.23 -41.81 10.53
N THR A 225 53.29 -41.00 10.54
CA THR A 225 54.57 -41.34 9.89
C THR A 225 55.07 -42.73 10.34
N LEU A 226 54.78 -43.10 11.59
CA LEU A 226 55.11 -44.40 12.16
C LEU A 226 54.34 -45.55 11.50
N GLU A 227 53.04 -45.39 11.28
CA GLU A 227 52.21 -46.41 10.61
C GLU A 227 52.57 -46.54 9.13
N LYS A 228 52.85 -45.42 8.45
CA LYS A 228 53.34 -45.44 7.06
C LYS A 228 54.66 -46.20 6.94
N GLN A 229 55.60 -45.99 7.88
CA GLN A 229 56.86 -46.74 7.91
C GLN A 229 56.65 -48.24 8.18
N LYS A 230 55.76 -48.61 9.09
CA LYS A 230 55.42 -50.02 9.34
C LYS A 230 54.82 -50.69 8.11
N LEU A 231 53.88 -50.02 7.43
CA LEU A 231 53.24 -50.55 6.22
C LEU A 231 54.21 -50.65 5.04
N ALA A 232 55.13 -49.69 4.89
CA ALA A 232 56.16 -49.73 3.86
C ALA A 232 57.14 -50.90 4.03
N GLY A 233 57.30 -51.43 5.25
CA GLY A 233 58.13 -52.59 5.54
C GLY A 233 57.47 -53.96 5.31
N ILE A 234 56.19 -54.01 4.94
CA ILE A 234 55.47 -55.26 4.67
C ILE A 234 55.72 -55.67 3.21
N GLU A 235 56.34 -56.82 2.99
CA GLU A 235 56.57 -57.35 1.64
C GLU A 235 55.26 -57.66 0.90
N GLN A 236 55.28 -57.50 -0.42
CA GLN A 236 54.12 -57.73 -1.27
C GLN A 236 53.62 -59.18 -1.13
N GLY A 237 52.43 -59.35 -0.53
CA GLY A 237 51.81 -60.67 -0.33
C GLY A 237 52.00 -61.33 1.04
N ALA A 238 52.45 -60.59 2.05
CA ALA A 238 52.76 -61.08 3.41
C ALA A 238 51.63 -61.83 4.18
N ASN A 239 50.42 -61.94 3.65
CA ASN A 239 49.30 -62.70 4.25
C ASN A 239 48.99 -64.03 3.55
N LYS A 240 49.87 -64.52 2.65
CA LYS A 240 49.63 -65.76 1.90
C LYS A 240 49.96 -67.02 2.71
N TYR A 241 49.32 -67.21 3.86
CA TYR A 241 49.32 -68.52 4.55
C TYR A 241 48.29 -69.43 3.89
N ILE A 242 48.75 -70.36 3.04
CA ILE A 242 47.92 -71.41 2.46
C ILE A 242 47.98 -72.62 3.40
N HIS A 243 46.89 -72.87 4.13
CA HIS A 243 46.79 -74.05 4.98
C HIS A 243 46.71 -75.31 4.11
N PRO A 244 47.46 -76.38 4.42
CA PRO A 244 47.43 -77.60 3.62
C PRO A 244 46.06 -78.29 3.72
N VAL A 245 45.71 -79.03 2.66
CA VAL A 245 44.43 -79.77 2.53
C VAL A 245 44.35 -80.96 3.50
N SER A 246 45.49 -81.42 4.02
CA SER A 246 45.60 -82.46 5.05
C SER A 246 46.89 -82.27 5.85
N HIS A 247 46.90 -82.77 7.08
CA HIS A 247 48.09 -82.92 7.90
C HIS A 247 48.36 -84.40 8.14
N SER A 248 49.63 -84.80 8.31
CA SER A 248 49.95 -86.15 8.80
C SER A 248 49.42 -86.30 10.23
N ALA A 249 48.92 -87.49 10.58
CA ALA A 249 48.53 -87.82 11.95
C ALA A 249 49.67 -87.60 12.96
N ASP A 250 50.93 -87.67 12.50
CA ASP A 250 52.14 -87.46 13.32
C ASP A 250 52.28 -86.03 13.87
N ILE A 251 51.55 -85.05 13.30
CA ILE A 251 51.54 -83.67 13.83
C ILE A 251 50.80 -83.58 15.17
N ILE A 252 49.97 -84.58 15.49
CA ILE A 252 49.18 -84.62 16.72
C ILE A 252 49.99 -85.35 17.79
N VAL A 253 50.47 -84.59 18.77
CA VAL A 253 51.01 -85.15 20.02
C VAL A 253 49.84 -85.69 20.86
N ASP A 254 49.78 -87.02 20.96
CA ASP A 254 48.70 -87.84 21.53
C ASP A 254 48.56 -87.64 23.06
N ASN A 255 47.40 -87.14 23.53
CA ASN A 255 47.07 -87.00 24.96
C ASN A 255 45.57 -87.21 25.20
N GLU A 256 45.12 -87.27 26.46
CA GLU A 256 43.71 -87.56 26.82
C GLU A 256 42.65 -86.72 26.05
N ASN A 257 42.99 -85.51 25.60
CA ASN A 257 42.10 -84.61 24.86
C ASN A 257 42.36 -84.53 23.35
N ARG A 258 43.40 -85.23 22.83
CA ARG A 258 43.82 -85.19 21.42
C ARG A 258 44.28 -86.58 20.94
N ARG A 259 43.37 -87.55 20.95
CA ARG A 259 43.52 -88.87 20.30
C ARG A 259 42.42 -89.06 19.26
N PHE A 260 42.67 -89.84 18.19
CA PHE A 260 41.67 -90.13 17.16
C PHE A 260 40.52 -91.05 17.62
N VAL A 261 40.68 -91.70 18.77
CA VAL A 261 39.70 -92.61 19.40
C VAL A 261 39.77 -92.48 20.91
N LYS A 262 38.62 -92.50 21.58
CA LYS A 262 38.54 -92.41 23.04
C LYS A 262 38.76 -93.78 23.66
N ASP A 263 39.19 -93.82 24.92
CA ASP A 263 39.40 -95.10 25.63
C ASP A 263 38.08 -95.88 25.81
N ALA A 264 36.93 -95.20 25.86
CA ALA A 264 35.61 -95.83 25.83
C ALA A 264 35.35 -96.61 24.53
N ASP A 265 35.78 -96.08 23.37
CA ASP A 265 35.60 -96.75 22.07
C ASP A 265 36.48 -98.01 21.99
N LYS A 266 37.71 -97.95 22.53
CA LYS A 266 38.59 -99.13 22.63
C LYS A 266 38.02 -100.20 23.57
N ASN A 267 37.38 -99.81 24.67
CA ASN A 267 36.75 -100.77 25.60
C ASN A 267 35.55 -101.49 24.95
N ASN A 268 34.76 -100.81 24.11
CA ASN A 268 33.68 -101.45 23.36
C ASN A 268 34.19 -102.45 22.31
N TRP A 269 35.30 -102.18 21.62
CA TRP A 269 35.88 -103.12 20.65
C TRP A 269 36.51 -104.37 21.26
N ASN A 270 36.97 -104.28 22.51
CA ASN A 270 37.63 -105.39 23.21
C ASN A 270 36.68 -106.26 24.04
N THR A 271 35.36 -106.02 24.02
CA THR A 271 34.37 -106.79 24.78
C THR A 271 33.54 -107.68 23.85
N VAL A 272 33.69 -109.01 23.96
CA VAL A 272 33.09 -110.03 23.06
C VAL A 272 31.62 -110.35 23.42
N ALA A 273 30.80 -109.34 23.74
CA ALA A 273 29.43 -109.56 24.23
C ALA A 273 28.33 -109.53 23.14
N GLU A 274 28.61 -109.05 21.93
CA GLU A 274 27.58 -108.94 20.86
C GLU A 274 28.07 -109.46 19.49
N LYS A 275 28.57 -110.70 19.46
CA LYS A 275 28.83 -111.47 18.22
C LYS A 275 28.04 -112.79 18.17
N SER A 276 26.72 -112.70 18.23
CA SER A 276 25.74 -113.72 17.80
C SER A 276 24.82 -113.04 16.77
N ASP A 277 24.76 -113.35 15.47
CA ASP A 277 24.83 -114.65 14.82
C ASP A 277 25.45 -114.59 13.42
N LYS A 278 26.28 -115.59 13.15
CA LYS A 278 26.70 -116.00 11.81
C LYS A 278 25.57 -116.81 11.17
N SER A 279 25.06 -116.35 10.03
CA SER A 279 24.36 -117.23 9.08
C SER A 279 24.38 -116.65 7.66
N HIS A 280 25.50 -116.81 6.94
CA HIS A 280 25.47 -117.46 5.61
C HIS A 280 26.88 -117.88 5.18
N LYS A 281 27.03 -119.20 5.01
CA LYS A 281 28.17 -119.92 4.44
C LYS A 281 27.78 -120.32 3.01
N HIS A 282 28.66 -120.21 2.02
CA HIS A 282 28.45 -120.86 0.72
C HIS A 282 28.61 -122.38 0.89
N ASN A 283 27.69 -123.17 0.33
CA ASN A 283 27.76 -124.65 0.30
C ASN A 283 27.97 -125.13 -1.15
N LEU A 284 28.61 -126.29 -1.27
CA LEU A 284 29.19 -126.91 -2.46
C LEU A 284 28.17 -127.51 -3.46
N ASN A 285 26.87 -127.16 -3.40
CA ASN A 285 25.79 -127.96 -4.01
C ASN A 285 24.99 -127.39 -5.20
N ASP A 286 25.19 -126.16 -5.71
CA ASP A 286 24.43 -125.73 -6.92
C ASP A 286 25.25 -125.85 -8.23
N LEU A 287 26.35 -126.60 -8.19
CA LEU A 287 27.18 -126.97 -9.34
C LEU A 287 26.53 -128.08 -10.20
N SER A 288 25.30 -127.89 -10.70
CA SER A 288 24.75 -128.73 -11.78
C SER A 288 24.09 -127.89 -12.87
N GLU A 289 24.62 -128.07 -14.09
CA GLU A 289 24.07 -127.69 -15.40
C GLU A 289 24.30 -126.25 -15.90
N LYS A 290 25.43 -126.11 -16.61
CA LYS A 290 25.52 -125.28 -17.82
C LYS A 290 24.24 -125.42 -18.67
N SER A 291 23.65 -124.30 -19.11
CA SER A 291 23.62 -123.93 -20.55
C SER A 291 22.55 -122.88 -20.90
N TYR A 292 22.76 -122.29 -22.07
CA TYR A 292 21.81 -121.58 -22.95
C TYR A 292 21.69 -120.05 -23.00
N ASN A 293 21.85 -119.26 -21.94
CA ASN A 293 21.50 -117.82 -22.00
C ASN A 293 22.66 -116.80 -21.93
N SER A 294 23.89 -117.23 -22.22
CA SER A 294 25.09 -116.37 -22.20
C SER A 294 25.53 -115.87 -23.60
N LEU A 295 24.58 -115.59 -24.53
CA LEU A 295 24.81 -114.89 -25.80
C LEU A 295 23.86 -113.70 -26.01
N SER A 296 24.30 -112.75 -26.85
CA SER A 296 24.21 -111.30 -26.72
C SER A 296 23.10 -110.58 -27.51
N ASP A 297 21.86 -111.05 -27.48
CA ASP A 297 20.68 -110.27 -27.88
C ASP A 297 19.42 -110.95 -27.34
N LYS A 298 19.02 -110.62 -26.10
CA LYS A 298 17.83 -111.23 -25.48
C LYS A 298 17.01 -110.26 -24.62
N PRO A 299 15.71 -110.09 -24.93
CA PRO A 299 14.72 -109.50 -24.04
C PRO A 299 14.31 -110.44 -22.90
N THR A 300 13.88 -109.84 -21.79
CA THR A 300 13.62 -110.44 -20.48
C THR A 300 12.23 -111.04 -20.30
N VAL A 301 11.49 -111.30 -21.39
CA VAL A 301 10.26 -112.12 -21.31
C VAL A 301 10.10 -112.96 -22.57
N LEU A 302 10.14 -114.27 -22.35
CA LEU A 302 9.34 -115.23 -23.10
C LEU A 302 7.86 -114.78 -23.05
N PRO A 303 7.01 -115.14 -24.01
CA PRO A 303 5.56 -115.05 -23.79
C PRO A 303 5.25 -115.73 -22.45
N ALA A 304 4.50 -115.03 -21.59
CA ALA A 304 3.82 -115.68 -20.49
C ALA A 304 2.79 -116.65 -21.11
N SER A 305 3.25 -117.86 -21.39
CA SER A 305 2.42 -119.02 -21.71
C SER A 305 3.05 -120.26 -21.09
N GLY A 306 3.14 -120.23 -19.76
CA GLY A 306 2.81 -121.41 -18.98
C GLY A 306 1.40 -121.23 -18.45
N GLY A 307 0.37 -121.55 -19.23
CA GLY A 307 -1.00 -121.60 -18.73
C GLY A 307 -2.02 -120.82 -19.55
N ASN A 308 -2.72 -121.55 -20.39
CA ASN A 308 -4.02 -121.19 -20.90
C ASN A 308 -5.05 -121.11 -19.74
N SER A 309 -5.73 -119.98 -19.53
CA SER A 309 -7.14 -119.95 -19.07
C SER A 309 -7.84 -118.65 -19.53
N ASP A 310 -8.14 -118.68 -20.81
CA ASP A 310 -8.88 -117.80 -21.72
C ASP A 310 -10.16 -117.10 -21.22
N THR A 311 -10.42 -115.88 -21.75
CA THR A 311 -11.71 -115.14 -21.81
C THR A 311 -12.34 -114.59 -20.50
N VAL A 312 -13.29 -113.64 -20.57
CA VAL A 312 -14.70 -113.88 -20.98
C VAL A 312 -15.16 -112.99 -22.13
N GLY A 313 -15.69 -113.61 -23.20
CA GLY A 313 -16.75 -112.98 -23.99
C GLY A 313 -16.41 -111.67 -24.71
N GLY A 314 -15.18 -111.50 -25.17
CA GLY A 314 -14.93 -110.60 -26.28
C GLY A 314 -14.83 -109.13 -25.89
N LYS A 315 -13.60 -108.74 -25.49
CA LYS A 315 -13.00 -107.40 -25.33
C LYS A 315 -12.84 -106.99 -23.84
N THR A 316 -11.61 -106.73 -23.39
CA THR A 316 -11.34 -105.95 -22.16
C THR A 316 -10.55 -104.71 -22.57
N PHE A 317 -11.26 -103.60 -22.75
CA PHE A 317 -10.73 -102.31 -23.17
C PHE A 317 -10.67 -101.37 -21.97
N ASN A 318 -9.47 -101.18 -21.41
CA ASN A 318 -9.21 -100.23 -20.35
C ASN A 318 -8.68 -98.92 -20.96
N TRP A 319 -9.42 -97.82 -20.78
CA TRP A 319 -8.96 -96.46 -21.06
C TRP A 319 -7.84 -96.10 -20.08
N ASN A 320 -6.58 -96.29 -20.47
CA ASN A 320 -5.41 -95.94 -19.64
C ASN A 320 -4.52 -94.88 -20.30
N GLY A 321 -5.17 -93.85 -20.85
CA GLY A 321 -5.01 -92.50 -20.29
C GLY A 321 -3.71 -91.74 -20.51
N LYS A 322 -3.10 -91.72 -21.72
CA LYS A 322 -2.29 -90.57 -22.23
C LYS A 322 -2.22 -90.52 -23.76
N GLU A 323 -1.87 -89.31 -24.24
CA GLU A 323 -1.42 -88.88 -25.57
C GLU A 323 -2.42 -88.21 -26.51
N GLY A 324 -1.85 -87.39 -27.41
CA GLY A 324 -2.50 -86.68 -28.50
C GLY A 324 -3.32 -87.59 -29.41
N GLN A 325 -3.92 -87.00 -30.43
CA GLN A 325 -4.94 -87.65 -31.24
C GLN A 325 -4.48 -89.06 -31.69
N PRO A 326 -5.13 -90.14 -31.22
CA PRO A 326 -4.77 -91.50 -31.61
C PRO A 326 -4.93 -91.63 -33.12
N PRO A 327 -4.19 -92.50 -33.83
CA PRO A 327 -4.27 -92.66 -35.30
C PRO A 327 -5.63 -93.14 -35.81
N TRP A 328 -6.57 -93.43 -34.91
CA TRP A 328 -8.01 -93.71 -35.06
C TRP A 328 -8.71 -93.78 -33.71
N LEU A 329 -10.04 -93.60 -33.71
CA LEU A 329 -10.93 -93.42 -32.55
C LEU A 329 -12.14 -94.38 -32.66
N TRP A 330 -12.64 -94.95 -31.57
CA TRP A 330 -13.90 -95.74 -31.57
C TRP A 330 -15.12 -94.84 -31.28
N GLY A 331 -16.21 -94.92 -32.06
CA GLY A 331 -17.45 -94.17 -31.82
C GLY A 331 -18.61 -94.56 -32.76
N GLY A 332 -19.81 -94.02 -32.55
CA GLY A 332 -21.00 -94.29 -33.40
C GLY A 332 -22.03 -93.16 -33.36
N ASN A 333 -23.02 -93.20 -34.27
CA ASN A 333 -24.11 -92.21 -34.40
C ASN A 333 -25.42 -92.64 -33.70
N ASP A 334 -25.48 -93.86 -33.13
CA ASP A 334 -26.66 -94.39 -32.41
C ASP A 334 -26.22 -95.19 -31.17
N SER A 335 -27.19 -95.65 -30.36
CA SER A 335 -26.92 -96.43 -29.14
C SER A 335 -26.63 -97.92 -29.38
N THR A 336 -26.52 -98.36 -30.64
CA THR A 336 -26.45 -99.79 -31.00
C THR A 336 -25.18 -100.15 -31.76
N ASN A 337 -24.58 -99.22 -32.51
CA ASN A 337 -23.47 -99.47 -33.44
C ASN A 337 -22.20 -98.69 -33.05
N MET A 338 -21.03 -99.34 -33.08
CA MET A 338 -19.70 -98.74 -32.84
C MET A 338 -18.76 -98.99 -34.04
N TYR A 339 -18.13 -97.93 -34.53
CA TYR A 339 -17.18 -97.92 -35.65
C TYR A 339 -15.78 -97.49 -35.21
N VAL A 340 -14.78 -97.78 -36.05
CA VAL A 340 -13.41 -97.27 -35.92
C VAL A 340 -13.22 -96.14 -36.95
N TYR A 341 -12.88 -94.95 -36.48
CA TYR A 341 -12.68 -93.75 -37.28
C TYR A 341 -11.20 -93.41 -37.42
N ASN A 342 -10.70 -93.20 -38.64
CA ASN A 342 -9.39 -92.60 -38.86
C ASN A 342 -9.47 -91.06 -38.64
N PRO A 343 -8.72 -90.46 -37.70
CA PRO A 343 -8.79 -89.04 -37.38
C PRO A 343 -8.15 -88.21 -38.48
N ASN A 344 -7.39 -88.80 -39.41
CA ASN A 344 -6.95 -88.15 -40.65
C ASN A 344 -8.14 -87.75 -41.54
N ASN A 345 -9.33 -88.32 -41.33
CA ASN A 345 -10.55 -87.95 -42.04
C ASN A 345 -11.41 -86.94 -41.25
N PHE A 346 -10.91 -86.40 -40.12
CA PHE A 346 -11.55 -85.27 -39.43
C PHE A 346 -11.02 -83.93 -39.95
N ASN A 347 -11.53 -83.61 -41.15
CA ASN A 347 -11.66 -82.34 -41.86
C ASN A 347 -10.66 -81.19 -41.59
N VAL A 348 -10.01 -80.66 -42.65
CA VAL A 348 -9.51 -79.28 -42.56
C VAL A 348 -9.61 -78.48 -43.88
N ASN A 349 -10.55 -77.52 -43.87
CA ASN A 349 -10.56 -76.20 -44.49
C ASN A 349 -9.32 -75.78 -45.30
N SER A 350 -9.54 -75.23 -46.51
CA SER A 350 -8.77 -74.11 -47.09
C SER A 350 -7.30 -74.01 -46.66
N ALA A 351 -6.51 -75.05 -46.89
CA ALA A 351 -5.13 -75.13 -46.44
C ALA A 351 -4.15 -74.38 -47.39
N LYS A 352 -4.50 -73.18 -47.87
CA LYS A 352 -3.69 -72.44 -48.86
C LYS A 352 -3.28 -71.00 -48.50
N ASN A 353 -3.66 -70.46 -47.34
CA ASN A 353 -3.38 -69.05 -47.02
C ASN A 353 -2.41 -68.85 -45.85
N SER A 354 -1.62 -69.86 -45.49
CA SER A 354 -0.66 -69.75 -44.39
C SER A 354 0.55 -68.83 -44.69
N ASP A 355 0.73 -68.40 -45.94
CA ASP A 355 1.89 -67.60 -46.37
C ASP A 355 1.50 -66.33 -47.17
N THR A 356 0.21 -65.97 -47.19
CA THR A 356 -0.25 -64.75 -47.87
C THR A 356 -1.30 -64.01 -47.03
N VAL A 357 -1.16 -62.68 -46.94
CA VAL A 357 -2.21 -61.81 -46.39
C VAL A 357 -2.90 -61.14 -47.58
N GLY A 358 -4.16 -61.48 -47.81
CA GLY A 358 -4.93 -60.97 -48.95
C GLY A 358 -4.46 -61.46 -50.33
N GLY A 359 -3.77 -62.60 -50.41
CA GLY A 359 -3.30 -63.20 -51.66
C GLY A 359 -1.98 -62.64 -52.21
N LYS A 360 -1.28 -61.78 -51.46
CA LYS A 360 0.06 -61.28 -51.79
C LYS A 360 1.11 -61.81 -50.82
N TYR A 361 2.32 -62.04 -51.32
CA TYR A 361 3.47 -62.50 -50.52
C TYR A 361 4.22 -61.29 -49.92
N SER A 362 5.01 -61.50 -48.86
CA SER A 362 5.80 -60.43 -48.23
C SER A 362 6.72 -59.69 -49.22
N SER A 363 7.16 -60.36 -50.30
CA SER A 363 7.98 -59.77 -51.37
C SER A 363 7.23 -58.77 -52.26
N ASP A 364 5.89 -58.82 -52.31
CA ASP A 364 5.07 -57.89 -53.11
C ASP A 364 4.92 -56.51 -52.44
N PHE A 365 5.30 -56.39 -51.17
CA PHE A 365 5.26 -55.12 -50.42
C PHE A 365 6.60 -54.36 -50.45
N MET A 366 7.63 -54.88 -51.14
CA MET A 366 8.94 -54.23 -51.26
C MET A 366 9.17 -53.69 -52.69
N PRO A 367 9.56 -52.42 -52.87
CA PRO A 367 9.77 -51.83 -54.20
C PRO A 367 10.96 -52.48 -54.92
N LYS A 368 10.78 -52.83 -56.20
CA LYS A 368 11.82 -53.38 -57.07
C LYS A 368 12.72 -52.25 -57.60
N GLY A 369 13.77 -51.92 -56.87
CA GLY A 369 14.79 -50.92 -57.27
C GLY A 369 15.36 -50.17 -56.06
N PRO A 370 16.54 -49.54 -56.18
CA PRO A 370 17.19 -48.91 -55.03
C PRO A 370 16.33 -47.80 -54.44
N ILE A 371 16.12 -47.88 -53.13
CA ILE A 371 15.30 -46.95 -52.34
C ILE A 371 15.97 -45.56 -52.37
N THR A 372 15.24 -44.54 -52.85
CA THR A 372 15.71 -43.16 -52.87
C THR A 372 15.21 -42.38 -51.65
N TRP A 373 15.87 -41.27 -51.29
CA TRP A 373 15.52 -40.47 -50.10
C TRP A 373 14.07 -39.95 -50.08
N ASN A 374 13.41 -39.82 -51.25
CA ASN A 374 11.99 -39.47 -51.31
C ASN A 374 11.05 -40.61 -50.88
N ASN A 375 11.49 -41.88 -50.92
CA ASN A 375 10.69 -43.04 -50.51
C ASN A 375 10.63 -43.21 -48.97
N LEU A 376 11.37 -42.40 -48.21
CA LEU A 376 11.45 -42.45 -46.74
C LEU A 376 10.89 -41.18 -46.06
N LYS A 377 10.16 -40.33 -46.81
CA LYS A 377 9.49 -39.15 -46.24
C LYS A 377 8.03 -39.47 -45.91
N GLY A 378 7.77 -39.85 -44.66
CA GLY A 378 6.43 -39.88 -44.06
C GLY A 378 5.99 -41.20 -43.46
N VAL A 379 6.76 -42.29 -43.65
CA VAL A 379 6.63 -43.57 -42.94
C VAL A 379 8.00 -44.23 -42.86
#